data_AF-A0A254Q3Y9-F1
#
_entry.id   AF-A0A254Q3Y9-F1
#
_cell.length_a   1.000
_cell.length_b   1.000
_cell.length_c   1.000
_cell.angle_alpha   90.00
_cell.angle_beta   90.00
_cell.angle_gamma   90.00
#
_symmetry.space_group_name_H-M   'P 1'
#
loop_
_entity.id
_entity.type
_entity.pdbx_description
1 polymer ?
#
loop_
_entity_poly.entity_id
_entity_poly.type
_entity_poly.pdbx_seq_one_letter_code
_entity_poly.pdbx_strand_id
1 'polypeptide(L)'
;MAIFKHRRKLIVNREVQYDALMFVGLFVTGIFVAQVIAGWVLISKLEDKAAAGEYGSMSIAEFIARHKVMFLMNEFVVVIGCLILGFYLTNRVTSRIVGPLFNIRRILNRASRQEEAAEPVQIRLREDDYFQDLAKDLNVALQKKTK
;
A
#
# COMPACT_ATOMS: atom_id res chain seq x y z
N MET A 1 3.60 41.21 16.05
CA MET A 1 4.15 40.25 15.06
C MET A 1 3.81 38.82 15.49
N ALA A 2 2.54 38.47 15.45
CA ALA A 2 2.04 37.15 15.88
C ALA A 2 1.02 36.66 14.85
N ILE A 3 1.51 36.39 13.64
CA ILE A 3 0.71 35.68 12.63
C ILE A 3 0.70 34.23 13.07
N PHE A 4 -0.41 33.91 13.74
CA PHE A 4 -0.87 32.60 14.16
C PHE A 4 -0.27 31.47 13.34
N LYS A 5 0.64 30.73 13.97
CA LYS A 5 1.09 29.40 13.58
C LYS A 5 -0.11 28.47 13.64
N HIS A 6 -0.95 28.52 12.61
CA HIS A 6 -2.05 27.58 12.40
C HIS A 6 -1.40 26.24 12.10
N ARG A 7 -0.99 25.51 13.15
CA ARG A 7 -0.64 24.10 13.02
C ARG A 7 -1.94 23.45 12.60
N ARG A 8 -2.14 23.28 11.29
CA ARG A 8 -3.11 22.35 10.74
C ARG A 8 -2.76 21.02 11.40
N LYS A 9 -3.45 20.68 12.50
CA LYS A 9 -3.54 19.31 12.98
C LYS A 9 -4.27 18.58 11.86
N LEU A 10 -3.50 18.18 10.86
CA LEU A 10 -3.87 17.13 9.94
C LEU A 10 -4.43 16.03 10.84
N ILE A 11 -5.73 15.74 10.66
CA ILE A 11 -6.38 14.56 11.25
C ILE A 11 -5.76 13.37 10.52
N VAL A 12 -4.49 13.13 10.79
CA VAL A 12 -3.77 12.03 10.22
C VAL A 12 -3.32 11.21 11.39
N ASN A 13 -3.97 10.05 11.50
CA ASN A 13 -3.57 9.04 12.45
C ASN A 13 -2.13 8.65 12.11
N ARG A 14 -1.23 8.90 13.06
CA ARG A 14 0.21 8.63 12.94
C ARG A 14 0.43 7.16 12.60
N GLU A 15 -0.30 6.24 13.23
CA GLU A 15 -0.18 4.80 13.01
C GLU A 15 -0.50 4.45 11.55
N VAL A 16 -1.61 4.98 11.02
CA VAL A 16 -2.00 4.80 9.61
C VAL A 16 -0.94 5.36 8.66
N GLN A 17 -0.34 6.51 8.99
CA GLN A 17 0.72 7.11 8.17
C GLN A 17 2.00 6.29 8.18
N TYR A 18 2.43 5.81 9.35
CA TYR A 18 3.62 4.97 9.48
C TYR A 18 3.42 3.64 8.78
N ASP A 19 2.26 2.99 8.93
CA ASP A 19 1.97 1.72 8.29
C ASP A 19 1.83 1.86 6.77
N ALA A 20 1.21 2.95 6.29
CA ALA A 20 1.15 3.23 4.85
C ALA A 20 2.54 3.52 4.26
N LEU A 21 3.35 4.34 4.93
CA LEU A 21 4.72 4.66 4.48
C LEU A 21 5.62 3.43 4.53
N MET A 22 5.53 2.64 5.61
CA MET A 22 6.27 1.39 5.76
C MET A 22 5.86 0.40 4.67
N PHE A 23 4.56 0.28 4.39
CA PHE A 23 4.06 -0.58 3.32
C PHE A 23 4.59 -0.16 1.95
N VAL A 24 4.53 1.13 1.61
CA VAL A 24 5.10 1.65 0.35
C VAL A 24 6.61 1.40 0.29
N GLY A 25 7.32 1.65 1.39
CA GLY A 25 8.76 1.41 1.49
C GLY A 25 9.11 -0.07 1.25
N LEU A 26 8.47 -0.98 1.99
CA LEU A 26 8.66 -2.42 1.84
C LEU A 26 8.30 -2.90 0.44
N PHE A 27 7.24 -2.34 -0.17
CA PHE A 27 6.84 -2.68 -1.52
C PHE A 27 7.89 -2.28 -2.56
N VAL A 28 8.37 -1.04 -2.51
CA VAL A 28 9.41 -0.53 -3.43
C VAL A 28 10.73 -1.27 -3.23
N THR A 29 11.15 -1.48 -1.98
CA THR A 29 12.34 -2.29 -1.66
C THR A 29 12.17 -3.72 -2.16
N GLY A 30 10.99 -4.31 -2.01
CA GLY A 30 10.68 -5.65 -2.50
C GLY A 30 10.80 -5.78 -4.02
N ILE A 31 10.30 -4.79 -4.78
CA ILE A 31 10.50 -4.73 -6.23
C ILE A 31 11.99 -4.71 -6.56
N PHE A 32 12.76 -3.85 -5.90
CA PHE A 32 14.19 -3.72 -6.18
C PHE A 32 14.94 -5.04 -5.90
N VAL A 33 14.66 -5.68 -4.78
CA VAL A 33 15.24 -6.99 -4.42
C VAL A 33 14.85 -8.05 -5.44
N ALA A 34 13.59 -8.09 -5.88
CA ALA A 34 13.13 -9.05 -6.87
C ALA A 34 13.84 -8.87 -8.24
N GLN A 35 14.09 -7.63 -8.67
CA GLN A 35 14.84 -7.33 -9.89
C GLN A 35 16.30 -7.79 -9.77
N VAL A 36 16.97 -7.52 -8.63
CA VAL A 36 18.34 -7.99 -8.40
C VAL A 36 18.43 -9.51 -8.47
N ILE A 37 17.48 -10.23 -7.85
CA ILE A 37 17.41 -11.69 -7.91
C ILE A 37 17.16 -12.17 -9.35
N ALA A 38 16.23 -11.53 -10.07
CA ALA A 38 15.92 -11.89 -11.45
C ALA A 38 17.11 -11.71 -12.40
N GLY A 39 17.81 -10.59 -12.28
CA GLY A 39 19.04 -10.31 -13.01
C GLY A 39 20.15 -11.30 -12.67
N TRP A 40 20.32 -11.64 -11.39
CA TRP A 40 21.30 -12.63 -10.96
C TRP A 40 21.02 -14.01 -11.56
N VAL A 41 19.77 -14.48 -11.50
CA VAL A 41 19.34 -15.76 -12.11
C VAL A 41 19.57 -15.75 -13.62
N LEU A 42 19.32 -14.62 -14.29
CA LEU A 42 19.54 -14.50 -15.73
C LEU A 42 21.04 -14.58 -16.06
N ILE A 43 21.89 -13.89 -15.30
CA ILE A 43 23.34 -13.96 -15.47
C ILE A 43 23.84 -15.38 -15.28
N SER A 44 23.43 -16.08 -14.22
CA SER A 44 23.83 -17.48 -14.00
C SER A 44 23.45 -18.39 -15.17
N LYS A 45 22.26 -18.21 -15.76
CA LYS A 45 21.86 -18.96 -16.97
C LYS A 45 22.71 -18.65 -18.20
N LEU A 46 23.20 -17.41 -18.32
CA LEU A 46 24.10 -17.01 -19.40
C LEU A 46 25.51 -17.58 -19.16
N GLU A 47 25.97 -17.62 -17.92
CA GLU A 47 27.24 -18.27 -17.55
C GLU A 47 27.21 -19.77 -17.87
N ASP A 48 26.12 -20.48 -17.56
CA ASP A 48 25.95 -21.90 -17.90
C ASP A 48 26.05 -22.14 -19.42
N LYS A 49 25.41 -21.28 -20.22
CA LYS A 49 25.48 -21.35 -21.69
C LYS A 49 26.87 -20.99 -22.24
N ALA A 50 27.56 -20.06 -21.59
CA ALA A 50 28.93 -19.72 -21.92
C ALA A 50 29.87 -20.90 -21.66
N ALA A 51 29.72 -21.56 -20.52
CA ALA A 51 30.48 -22.76 -20.16
C ALA A 51 30.22 -23.93 -21.13
N ALA A 52 29.00 -24.03 -21.69
CA ALA A 52 28.66 -24.97 -22.74
C ALA A 52 29.25 -24.63 -24.13
N GLY A 53 29.96 -23.50 -24.26
CA GLY A 53 30.63 -23.08 -25.50
C GLY A 53 29.74 -22.32 -26.49
N GLU A 54 28.50 -21.97 -26.15
CA GLU A 54 27.55 -21.33 -27.07
C GLU A 54 27.98 -19.92 -27.55
N TYR A 55 28.94 -19.29 -26.87
CA TYR A 55 29.34 -17.91 -27.12
C TYR A 55 30.82 -17.73 -27.53
N GLY A 56 31.57 -18.81 -27.77
CA GLY A 56 33.04 -18.78 -27.89
C GLY A 56 33.63 -17.88 -28.99
N SER A 57 32.85 -17.51 -30.01
CA SER A 57 33.29 -16.62 -31.11
C SER A 57 32.44 -15.35 -31.25
N MET A 58 31.54 -15.09 -30.29
CA MET A 58 30.58 -14.00 -30.40
C MET A 58 31.19 -12.68 -29.92
N SER A 59 30.99 -11.61 -30.68
CA SER A 59 31.36 -10.26 -30.23
C SER A 59 30.41 -9.76 -29.14
N ILE A 60 30.85 -8.80 -28.32
CA ILE A 60 30.01 -8.18 -27.27
C ILE A 60 28.75 -7.54 -27.88
N ALA A 61 28.87 -6.93 -29.06
CA ALA A 61 27.75 -6.30 -29.76
C ALA A 61 26.68 -7.32 -30.17
N GLU A 62 27.09 -8.47 -30.71
CA GLU A 62 26.18 -9.57 -31.05
C GLU A 62 25.54 -10.19 -29.81
N PHE A 63 26.31 -10.33 -28.73
CA PHE A 63 25.81 -10.84 -27.46
C PHE A 63 24.68 -9.95 -26.90
N ILE A 64 24.91 -8.63 -26.85
CA ILE A 64 23.91 -7.66 -26.39
C ILE A 64 22.70 -7.65 -27.33
N ALA A 65 22.91 -7.64 -28.65
CA ALA A 65 21.82 -7.63 -29.63
C ALA A 65 20.90 -8.85 -29.48
N ARG A 66 21.48 -10.03 -29.18
CA ARG A 66 20.77 -11.30 -29.00
C ARG A 66 20.00 -11.37 -27.68
N HIS A 67 20.56 -10.87 -26.58
CA HIS A 67 19.99 -11.07 -25.24
C HIS A 67 19.27 -9.85 -24.66
N LYS A 68 19.41 -8.64 -25.23
CA LYS A 68 18.76 -7.42 -24.71
C LYS A 68 17.25 -7.56 -24.56
N VAL A 69 16.59 -8.23 -25.52
CA VAL A 69 15.12 -8.43 -25.47
C VAL A 69 14.76 -9.42 -24.38
N MET A 70 15.52 -10.52 -24.25
CA MET A 70 15.32 -11.51 -23.18
C MET A 70 15.51 -10.87 -21.80
N PHE A 71 16.55 -10.05 -21.63
CA PHE A 71 16.81 -9.32 -20.40
C PHE A 71 15.63 -8.40 -20.04
N LEU A 72 15.22 -7.54 -20.98
CA LEU A 72 14.10 -6.63 -20.77
C LEU A 72 12.78 -7.36 -20.47
N MET A 73 12.50 -8.46 -21.17
CA MET A 73 11.32 -9.27 -20.91
C MET A 73 11.34 -9.91 -19.53
N ASN A 74 12.48 -10.44 -19.10
CA ASN A 74 12.63 -11.06 -17.77
C ASN A 74 12.34 -10.04 -16.66
N GLU A 75 12.96 -8.86 -16.74
CA GLU A 75 12.72 -7.79 -15.77
C GLU A 75 11.26 -7.33 -15.79
N PHE A 76 10.68 -7.16 -16.98
CA PHE A 76 9.30 -6.70 -17.14
C PHE A 76 8.27 -7.68 -16.54
N VAL A 77 8.46 -8.99 -16.74
CA VAL A 77 7.60 -10.02 -16.16
C VAL A 77 7.64 -9.96 -14.63
N VAL A 78 8.83 -9.80 -14.05
CA VAL A 78 9.00 -9.70 -12.59
C VAL A 78 8.36 -8.43 -12.04
N VAL A 79 8.51 -7.29 -12.71
CA VAL A 79 7.83 -6.04 -12.32
C VAL A 79 6.32 -6.21 -12.35
N ILE A 80 5.74 -6.76 -13.42
CA ILE A 80 4.30 -6.99 -13.51
C ILE A 80 3.82 -7.91 -12.38
N GLY A 81 4.53 -9.00 -12.12
CA GLY A 81 4.20 -9.91 -11.01
C GLY A 81 4.17 -9.18 -9.67
N CYS A 82 5.19 -8.34 -9.42
CA CYS A 82 5.24 -7.52 -8.20
C CYS A 82 4.10 -6.50 -8.15
N LEU A 83 3.74 -5.86 -9.26
CA LEU A 83 2.65 -4.88 -9.32
C LEU A 83 1.29 -5.53 -9.03
N ILE A 84 1.02 -6.73 -9.55
CA ILE A 84 -0.22 -7.46 -9.28
C ILE A 84 -0.31 -7.81 -7.78
N LEU A 85 0.78 -8.35 -7.22
CA LEU A 85 0.85 -8.67 -5.79
C LEU A 85 0.71 -7.41 -4.93
N GLY A 86 1.39 -6.33 -5.31
CA GLY A 86 1.32 -5.03 -4.67
C GLY A 86 -0.08 -4.45 -4.66
N PHE A 87 -0.79 -4.53 -5.79
CA PHE A 87 -2.18 -4.10 -5.91
C PHE A 87 -3.09 -4.87 -4.95
N TYR A 88 -2.96 -6.19 -4.89
CA TYR A 88 -3.73 -7.03 -3.95
C TYR A 88 -3.48 -6.64 -2.50
N LEU A 89 -2.21 -6.52 -2.10
CA LEU A 89 -1.83 -6.16 -0.74
C LEU A 89 -2.27 -4.74 -0.37
N THR A 90 -2.13 -3.79 -1.30
CA THR A 90 -2.56 -2.40 -1.12
C THR A 90 -4.06 -2.32 -0.89
N ASN A 91 -4.86 -3.04 -1.68
CA ASN A 91 -6.31 -3.08 -1.48
C ASN A 91 -6.67 -3.66 -0.11
N ARG A 92 -5.97 -4.72 0.31
CA ARG A 92 -6.19 -5.32 1.64
C ARG A 92 -5.91 -4.33 2.77
N VAL A 93 -4.78 -3.62 2.74
CA VAL A 93 -4.44 -2.60 3.75
C VAL A 93 -5.42 -1.43 3.70
N THR A 94 -5.71 -0.92 2.50
CA THR A 94 -6.60 0.22 2.30
C THR A 94 -8.02 -0.08 2.79
N SER A 95 -8.51 -1.31 2.61
CA SER A 95 -9.84 -1.71 3.09
C SER A 95 -9.99 -1.60 4.62
N ARG A 96 -8.90 -1.82 5.39
CA ARG A 96 -8.87 -1.66 6.85
C ARG A 96 -8.88 -0.19 7.29
N ILE A 97 -8.58 0.73 6.40
CA ILE A 97 -8.58 2.18 6.70
C ILE A 97 -9.88 2.82 6.21
N VAL A 98 -10.22 2.59 4.94
CA VAL A 98 -11.36 3.24 4.26
C VAL A 98 -12.69 2.71 4.79
N GLY A 99 -12.81 1.42 5.09
CA GLY A 99 -14.04 0.81 5.60
C GLY A 99 -14.51 1.46 6.92
N PRO A 100 -13.67 1.48 7.96
CA PRO A 100 -13.98 2.15 9.22
C PRO A 100 -14.33 3.63 9.07
N LEU A 101 -13.55 4.38 8.28
CA LEU A 101 -13.81 5.80 8.01
C LEU A 101 -15.14 6.05 7.31
N PHE A 102 -15.48 5.21 6.32
CA PHE A 102 -16.77 5.28 5.64
C PHE A 102 -17.92 4.99 6.61
N ASN A 103 -17.78 4.00 7.48
CA ASN A 103 -18.79 3.69 8.50
C ASN A 103 -18.99 4.85 9.48
N ILE A 104 -17.91 5.43 10.01
CA ILE A 104 -17.96 6.63 10.86
C ILE A 104 -18.71 7.76 10.15
N ARG A 105 -18.34 8.09 8.91
CA ARG A 105 -18.98 9.16 8.14
C ARG A 105 -20.47 8.90 7.92
N ARG A 106 -20.84 7.67 7.55
CA ARG A 106 -22.24 7.27 7.33
C ARG A 106 -23.08 7.47 8.59
N ILE A 107 -22.54 7.05 9.74
CA ILE A 107 -23.23 7.12 11.03
C ILE A 107 -23.36 8.58 11.50
N LEU A 108 -22.32 9.39 11.37
CA LEU A 108 -22.37 10.82 11.70
C LEU A 108 -23.39 11.59 10.84
N ASN A 109 -23.47 11.28 9.53
CA ASN A 109 -24.46 11.89 8.64
C ASN A 109 -25.90 11.50 8.99
N ARG A 110 -26.12 10.28 9.50
CA ARG A 110 -27.44 9.85 10.01
C ARG A 110 -27.79 10.61 11.29
N ALA A 111 -26.85 10.71 12.24
CA ALA A 111 -27.05 11.45 13.48
C ALA A 111 -27.36 12.95 13.22
N SER A 112 -26.76 13.56 12.19
CA SER A 112 -27.01 14.96 11.86
C SER A 112 -28.38 15.23 11.24
N ARG A 113 -29.05 14.21 10.68
CA ARG A 113 -30.29 14.39 9.91
C ARG A 113 -31.58 14.30 10.74
N GLN A 114 -31.50 14.04 12.05
CA GLN A 114 -32.60 14.01 13.03
C GLN A 114 -33.84 13.13 12.74
N GLU A 115 -34.10 12.71 11.50
CA GLU A 115 -35.36 12.07 11.06
C GLU A 115 -35.44 10.55 11.32
N GLU A 116 -34.35 9.87 11.71
CA GLU A 116 -34.31 8.42 11.96
C GLU A 116 -33.89 8.06 13.40
N ALA A 117 -34.11 8.95 14.37
CA ALA A 117 -33.64 8.82 15.75
C ALA A 117 -34.48 7.86 16.65
N ALA A 118 -34.93 6.73 16.10
CA ALA A 118 -35.60 5.70 16.90
C ALA A 118 -34.61 4.77 17.64
N GLU A 119 -33.35 4.71 17.19
CA GLU A 119 -32.30 3.91 17.82
C GLU A 119 -31.07 4.74 18.21
N PRO A 120 -30.39 4.38 19.32
CA PRO A 120 -29.16 5.04 19.73
C PRO A 120 -28.08 4.86 18.65
N VAL A 121 -27.67 5.98 18.04
CA VAL A 121 -26.66 5.98 16.99
C VAL A 121 -25.28 5.66 17.60
N GLN A 122 -24.85 4.40 17.46
CA GLN A 122 -23.55 3.92 17.96
C GLN A 122 -22.64 3.49 16.80
N ILE A 123 -21.43 4.03 16.76
CA ILE A 123 -20.35 3.61 15.86
C ILE A 123 -19.72 2.35 16.45
N ARG A 124 -19.83 1.23 15.72
CA ARG A 124 -19.13 -0.03 16.04
C ARG A 124 -18.08 -0.31 14.96
N LEU A 125 -16.83 -0.44 15.39
CA LEU A 125 -15.67 -0.85 14.57
C LEU A 125 -15.15 -2.21 15.04
N ARG A 126 -14.26 -2.85 14.27
CA ARG A 126 -13.61 -4.12 14.67
C ARG A 126 -12.56 -3.83 15.74
N GLU A 127 -12.27 -4.79 16.61
CA GLU A 127 -11.40 -4.59 17.79
C GLU A 127 -10.00 -4.04 17.44
N ASP A 128 -9.48 -4.37 16.25
CA ASP A 128 -8.14 -3.96 15.79
C ASP A 128 -8.15 -2.84 14.72
N ASP A 129 -9.26 -2.14 14.53
CA ASP A 129 -9.30 -1.02 13.58
C ASP A 129 -8.58 0.22 14.16
N TYR A 130 -7.74 0.87 13.34
CA TYR A 130 -6.97 2.08 13.70
C TYR A 130 -7.78 3.24 14.29
N PHE A 131 -9.10 3.23 14.15
CA PHE A 131 -10.00 4.30 14.56
C PHE A 131 -10.89 3.93 15.75
N GLN A 132 -10.57 2.86 16.49
CA GLN A 132 -11.33 2.44 17.67
C GLN A 132 -11.49 3.54 18.72
N ASP A 133 -10.39 4.20 19.09
CA ASP A 133 -10.45 5.27 20.09
C ASP A 133 -11.25 6.48 19.58
N LEU A 134 -11.11 6.81 18.29
CA LEU A 134 -11.93 7.83 17.65
C LEU A 134 -13.42 7.45 17.68
N ALA A 135 -13.78 6.19 17.45
CA ALA A 135 -15.15 5.73 17.53
C ALA A 135 -15.71 5.80 18.95
N LYS A 136 -14.91 5.45 19.97
CA LYS A 136 -15.29 5.59 21.39
C LYS A 136 -15.56 7.04 21.75
N ASP A 137 -14.66 7.96 21.39
CA ASP A 137 -14.81 9.40 21.66
C ASP A 137 -16.07 9.97 20.98
N LEU A 138 -16.31 9.59 19.72
CA LEU A 138 -17.49 9.99 18.97
C LEU A 138 -18.78 9.45 19.58
N ASN A 139 -18.79 8.19 20.05
CA ASN A 139 -19.95 7.61 20.74
C ASN A 139 -20.31 8.38 22.02
N VAL A 140 -19.33 8.78 22.82
CA VAL A 140 -19.55 9.61 24.02
C VAL A 140 -20.14 10.97 23.62
N ALA A 141 -19.62 11.60 22.57
CA ALA A 141 -20.13 12.88 22.09
C ALA A 141 -21.56 12.80 21.55
N LEU A 142 -21.89 11.71 20.82
CA LEU A 142 -23.23 11.46 20.31
C LEU A 142 -24.23 11.26 21.45
N GLN A 143 -23.88 10.48 22.49
CA GLN A 143 -24.72 10.27 23.66
C GLN A 143 -24.98 11.55 24.46
N LYS A 144 -24.00 12.46 24.55
CA LYS A 144 -24.17 13.77 25.22
C LYS A 144 -25.15 14.70 24.50
N LYS A 145 -25.33 14.55 23.18
CA LYS A 145 -26.30 15.34 22.40
C LYS A 145 -27.73 14.80 22.47
N THR A 146 -27.92 13.58 22.96
CA THR A 146 -29.24 12.93 23.08
C THR A 146 -29.88 13.11 24.47
N LYS A 147 -29.15 13.71 25.43
CA LYS A 147 -29.69 14.20 26.71
C LYS A 147 -29.94 15.70 26.64
#